data_AF-A0A951ME60-F1
#
_entry.id   AF-A0A951ME60-F1
#
_cell.length_a   1.000
_cell.length_b   1.000
_cell.length_c   1.000
_cell.angle_alpha   90.00
_cell.angle_beta   90.00
_cell.angle_gamma   90.00
#
_symmetry.space_group_name_H-M   'P 1'
#
loop_
_entity.id
_entity.type
_entity.pdbx_description
1 polymer ?
#
loop_
_entity_poly.entity_id
_entity_poly.type
_entity_poly.pdbx_seq_one_letter_code
_entity_poly.pdbx_strand_id
1 'polypeptide(L)'
;MEQYFLKLFSLTIIFMGVIPDSHAQKVINKTVEEEISSEKATFKVVQVVEGLEHPWAVTWLEDGSMLVTERPGRLLHIVGDNITSLENLPKIDTDEDQKTAPDGGNQGGLLDVVAHPNYAENGWIYFTYSSPGDDDSNFGKGDYGTGTAIARAKISSDKKKLEDVEVLYTQAPKTEPGRHYGSRIIFPGDGTVIFSIGDRGIRYPSQDLTDPAGSMIRIKEAGGVPEDNPLINKEPGNLRPEIYSFGHRNNQGLAIDPNTGNIWTTEHGPSGGDKVHLIKKGKNYGWPQVSQGVEYSTGSKIGLGKEAPGVEKPKHVWEESMAPSGLAFHNGGKITTWNGNLFAGSLYKKQLHRLEINGEEVTHDEVLLTEKIGRIRDVRMGPDGYLYLLTDHGDGGLYRIESK
;
A
#
# COMPACT_ATOMS: atom_id res chain seq x y z
N MET A 1 -53.51 -22.66 -48.66
CA MET A 1 -52.55 -23.57 -48.03
C MET A 1 -52.11 -22.93 -46.73
N GLU A 2 -52.50 -23.57 -45.63
CA GLU A 2 -52.21 -23.19 -44.25
C GLU A 2 -50.70 -23.13 -43.98
N GLN A 3 -50.27 -22.22 -43.11
CA GLN A 3 -49.15 -22.51 -42.23
C GLN A 3 -49.32 -21.76 -40.90
N TYR A 4 -49.55 -22.57 -39.87
CA TYR A 4 -49.58 -22.21 -38.46
C TYR A 4 -48.20 -21.72 -38.02
N PHE A 5 -48.13 -20.54 -37.39
CA PHE A 5 -46.96 -20.15 -36.59
C PHE A 5 -47.34 -20.07 -35.11
N LEU A 6 -46.62 -20.91 -34.37
CA LEU A 6 -46.71 -21.17 -32.93
C LEU A 6 -46.27 -19.93 -32.14
N LYS A 7 -47.09 -19.49 -31.17
CA LYS A 7 -46.73 -18.48 -30.18
C LYS A 7 -45.72 -19.07 -29.19
N LEU A 8 -44.48 -18.59 -29.18
CA LEU A 8 -43.59 -18.73 -28.03
C LEU A 8 -43.76 -17.50 -27.13
N PHE A 9 -44.35 -17.69 -25.95
CA PHE A 9 -44.26 -16.72 -24.86
C PHE A 9 -42.90 -16.87 -24.19
N SER A 10 -42.03 -15.87 -24.36
CA SER A 10 -40.78 -15.77 -23.60
C SER A 10 -41.13 -15.27 -22.20
N LEU A 11 -41.04 -16.16 -21.21
CA LEU A 11 -41.21 -15.81 -19.79
C LEU A 11 -39.89 -15.22 -19.27
N THR A 12 -39.74 -13.91 -19.34
CA THR A 12 -38.60 -13.21 -18.75
C THR A 12 -38.78 -13.19 -17.23
N ILE A 13 -38.11 -14.10 -16.53
CA ILE A 13 -37.98 -14.05 -15.06
C ILE A 13 -36.98 -12.94 -14.75
N ILE A 14 -37.48 -11.78 -14.34
CA ILE A 14 -36.66 -10.71 -13.78
C ILE A 14 -36.27 -11.13 -12.38
N PHE A 15 -35.05 -11.63 -12.20
CA PHE A 15 -34.41 -11.66 -10.89
C PHE A 15 -34.13 -10.20 -10.48
N MET A 16 -35.05 -9.62 -9.70
CA MET A 16 -34.68 -8.48 -8.85
C MET A 16 -33.72 -9.03 -7.80
N GLY A 17 -32.43 -9.02 -8.13
CA GLY A 17 -31.39 -9.14 -7.11
C GLY A 17 -31.59 -8.00 -6.13
N VAL A 18 -31.89 -8.34 -4.87
CA VAL A 18 -31.70 -7.42 -3.76
C VAL A 18 -30.20 -7.17 -3.71
N ILE A 19 -29.76 -6.05 -4.30
CA ILE A 19 -28.44 -5.51 -4.02
C ILE A 19 -28.46 -5.20 -2.52
N PRO A 20 -27.67 -5.88 -1.68
CA PRO A 20 -27.58 -5.47 -0.28
C PRO A 20 -27.17 -4.01 -0.28
N ASP A 21 -27.93 -3.16 0.42
CA ASP A 21 -27.59 -1.76 0.61
C ASP A 21 -26.12 -1.67 1.00
N SER A 22 -25.31 -1.05 0.14
CA SER A 22 -23.95 -0.65 0.50
C SER A 22 -24.09 0.14 1.80
N HIS A 23 -23.57 -0.39 2.89
CA HIS A 23 -23.66 0.29 4.18
C HIS A 23 -22.97 1.65 4.00
N ALA A 24 -23.75 2.73 4.15
CA ALA A 24 -23.20 4.07 4.00
C ALA A 24 -22.07 4.26 5.03
N GLN A 25 -20.95 4.81 4.57
CA GLN A 25 -19.77 5.10 5.39
C GLN A 25 -20.16 6.00 6.56
N LYS A 26 -19.75 5.66 7.78
CA LYS A 26 -20.12 6.39 9.00
C LYS A 26 -18.98 6.43 10.02
N VAL A 27 -18.87 7.56 10.71
CA VAL A 27 -18.05 7.68 11.92
C VAL A 27 -18.88 7.19 13.10
N ILE A 28 -18.35 6.21 13.85
CA ILE A 28 -19.12 5.49 14.90
C ILE A 28 -18.42 5.43 16.27
N ASN A 29 -17.08 5.48 16.31
CA ASN A 29 -16.29 5.37 17.55
C ASN A 29 -16.74 4.26 18.51
N LYS A 30 -16.99 3.06 17.98
CA LYS A 30 -17.52 1.91 18.73
C LYS A 30 -16.39 0.99 19.20
N THR A 31 -16.31 0.69 20.50
CA THR A 31 -15.42 -0.37 20.99
C THR A 31 -15.87 -1.73 20.42
N VAL A 32 -14.96 -2.43 19.75
CA VAL A 32 -15.21 -3.76 19.16
C VAL A 32 -14.47 -4.87 19.90
N GLU A 33 -13.39 -4.54 20.60
CA GLU A 33 -12.68 -5.44 21.51
C GLU A 33 -12.37 -4.69 22.80
N GLU A 34 -12.93 -5.13 23.94
CA GLU A 34 -12.88 -4.42 25.22
C GLU A 34 -11.57 -4.58 25.99
N GLU A 35 -10.85 -5.67 25.74
CA GLU A 35 -9.61 -5.97 26.45
C GLU A 35 -8.76 -6.98 25.68
N ILE A 36 -7.54 -6.57 25.35
CA ILE A 36 -6.51 -7.40 24.74
C ILE A 36 -5.24 -7.19 25.55
N SER A 37 -4.67 -8.29 26.04
CA SER A 37 -3.40 -8.28 26.77
C SER A 37 -2.26 -8.59 25.81
N SER A 38 -1.23 -7.75 25.83
CA SER A 38 0.07 -7.97 25.19
C SER A 38 1.16 -8.09 26.24
N GLU A 39 2.36 -8.46 25.84
CA GLU A 39 3.55 -8.53 26.68
C GLU A 39 3.89 -7.19 27.36
N LYS A 40 3.47 -6.05 26.78
CA LYS A 40 3.88 -4.71 27.22
C LYS A 40 2.74 -3.77 27.62
N ALA A 41 1.49 -4.14 27.35
CA ALA A 41 0.31 -3.30 27.61
C ALA A 41 -1.00 -4.09 27.53
N THR A 42 -2.03 -3.57 28.20
CA THR A 42 -3.43 -3.95 27.96
C THR A 42 -4.12 -2.81 27.20
N PHE A 43 -4.88 -3.15 26.18
CA PHE A 43 -5.53 -2.18 25.31
C PHE A 43 -6.92 -2.66 24.85
N LYS A 44 -7.69 -1.75 24.26
CA LYS A 44 -8.95 -2.03 23.58
C LYS A 44 -8.86 -1.59 22.11
N VAL A 45 -9.76 -2.10 21.27
CA VAL A 45 -9.86 -1.73 19.86
C VAL A 45 -11.19 -1.02 19.61
N VAL A 46 -11.12 0.16 19.03
CA VAL A 46 -12.27 1.02 18.71
C VAL A 46 -12.37 1.16 17.20
N GLN A 47 -13.51 0.79 16.62
CA GLN A 47 -13.83 1.10 15.23
C GLN A 47 -14.27 2.55 15.14
N VAL A 48 -13.49 3.36 14.45
CA VAL A 48 -13.70 4.80 14.26
C VAL A 48 -14.63 5.04 13.09
N VAL A 49 -14.40 4.34 11.96
CA VAL A 49 -15.20 4.45 10.73
C VAL A 49 -15.61 3.05 10.26
N GLU A 50 -16.87 2.88 9.86
CA GLU A 50 -17.41 1.67 9.22
C GLU A 50 -17.86 1.94 7.77
N GLY A 51 -18.09 0.87 7.00
CA GLY A 51 -18.64 0.96 5.64
C GLY A 51 -17.63 1.37 4.57
N LEU A 52 -16.32 1.27 4.83
CA LEU A 52 -15.28 1.58 3.85
C LEU A 52 -15.10 0.41 2.88
N GLU A 53 -14.96 0.67 1.59
CA GLU A 53 -14.75 -0.36 0.56
C GLU A 53 -13.27 -0.47 0.18
N HIS A 54 -12.62 -1.53 0.65
CA HIS A 54 -11.19 -1.79 0.47
C HIS A 54 -10.32 -0.54 0.74
N PRO A 55 -10.44 0.10 1.93
CA PRO A 55 -9.63 1.26 2.26
C PRO A 55 -8.13 0.89 2.27
N TRP A 56 -7.29 1.72 1.65
CA TRP A 56 -5.89 1.40 1.38
C TRP A 56 -4.89 2.18 2.25
N ALA A 57 -5.14 3.47 2.47
CA ALA A 57 -4.33 4.33 3.31
C ALA A 57 -5.17 5.38 4.03
N VAL A 58 -4.64 5.85 5.17
CA VAL A 58 -5.18 6.98 5.93
C VAL A 58 -4.07 7.97 6.26
N THR A 59 -4.37 9.27 6.19
CA THR A 59 -3.51 10.36 6.68
C THR A 59 -4.35 11.43 7.35
N TRP A 60 -3.73 12.29 8.17
CA TRP A 60 -4.38 13.40 8.84
C TRP A 60 -3.88 14.72 8.28
N LEU A 61 -4.78 15.69 8.22
CA LEU A 61 -4.48 17.08 7.91
C LEU A 61 -4.27 17.88 9.20
N GLU A 62 -3.74 19.09 9.06
CA GLU A 62 -3.45 19.98 10.20
C GLU A 62 -4.70 20.31 11.04
N ASP A 63 -5.88 20.36 10.42
CA ASP A 63 -7.15 20.60 11.12
C ASP A 63 -7.69 19.36 11.86
N GLY A 64 -6.94 18.26 11.85
CA GLY A 64 -7.31 16.97 12.46
C GLY A 64 -8.26 16.12 11.60
N SER A 65 -8.69 16.62 10.43
CA SER A 65 -9.48 15.82 9.50
C SER A 65 -8.65 14.70 8.87
N MET A 66 -9.33 13.64 8.44
CA MET A 66 -8.68 12.47 7.85
C MET A 66 -8.91 12.45 6.34
N LEU A 67 -7.90 11.99 5.60
CA LEU A 67 -8.06 11.50 4.24
C LEU A 67 -7.93 9.99 4.24
N VAL A 68 -8.85 9.30 3.56
CA VAL A 68 -8.84 7.85 3.40
C VAL A 68 -8.96 7.53 1.91
N THR A 69 -8.05 6.73 1.38
CA THR A 69 -8.19 6.19 0.02
C THR A 69 -8.94 4.88 0.06
N GLU A 70 -9.86 4.69 -0.87
CA GLU A 70 -10.52 3.41 -1.15
C GLU A 70 -10.05 2.90 -2.50
N ARG A 71 -9.60 1.63 -2.54
CA ARG A 71 -9.01 1.01 -3.74
C ARG A 71 -9.89 1.18 -5.00
N PRO A 72 -11.24 1.12 -4.92
CA PRO A 72 -12.14 1.39 -6.05
C PRO A 72 -12.13 2.83 -6.61
N GLY A 73 -11.18 3.69 -6.20
CA GLY A 73 -10.95 5.00 -6.85
C GLY A 73 -11.57 6.19 -6.13
N ARG A 74 -11.80 6.10 -4.81
CA ARG A 74 -12.41 7.19 -4.03
C ARG A 74 -11.43 7.72 -2.99
N LEU A 75 -11.29 9.04 -2.93
CA LEU A 75 -10.55 9.74 -1.87
C LEU A 75 -11.57 10.39 -0.93
N LEU A 76 -11.72 9.85 0.26
CA LEU A 76 -12.66 10.36 1.26
C LEU A 76 -11.97 11.41 2.13
N HIS A 77 -12.65 12.54 2.36
CA HIS A 77 -12.31 13.54 3.35
C HIS A 77 -13.30 13.47 4.51
N ILE A 78 -12.79 13.18 5.70
CA ILE A 78 -13.58 12.96 6.92
C ILE A 78 -13.36 14.12 7.89
N VAL A 79 -14.40 14.93 8.11
CA VAL A 79 -14.38 16.12 8.97
C VAL A 79 -15.45 15.98 10.05
N GLY A 80 -15.03 15.62 11.27
CA GLY A 80 -15.95 15.21 12.32
C GLY A 80 -16.73 13.98 11.85
N ASP A 81 -18.06 14.06 11.87
CA ASP A 81 -18.94 12.97 11.41
C ASP A 81 -19.28 13.06 9.90
N ASN A 82 -18.79 14.09 9.20
CA ASN A 82 -19.06 14.28 7.77
C ASN A 82 -18.01 13.57 6.93
N ILE A 83 -18.45 12.73 5.99
CA ILE A 83 -17.59 12.04 5.02
C ILE A 83 -17.97 12.55 3.63
N THR A 84 -16.98 13.08 2.89
CA THR A 84 -17.15 13.59 1.52
C THR A 84 -16.15 12.90 0.60
N SER A 85 -16.61 12.35 -0.53
CA SER A 85 -15.70 11.88 -1.58
C SER A 85 -15.20 13.07 -2.39
N LEU A 86 -13.88 13.25 -2.46
CA LEU A 86 -13.25 14.30 -3.25
C LEU A 86 -13.28 13.96 -4.74
N GLU A 87 -13.72 14.92 -5.55
CA GLU A 87 -13.74 14.82 -7.01
C GLU A 87 -12.40 15.25 -7.64
N ASN A 88 -12.30 15.13 -8.97
CA ASN A 88 -11.16 15.57 -9.79
C ASN A 88 -9.85 14.78 -9.55
N LEU A 89 -9.95 13.48 -9.23
CA LEU A 89 -8.81 12.57 -9.28
C LEU A 89 -8.36 12.33 -10.74
N PRO A 90 -7.08 12.01 -10.98
CA PRO A 90 -6.63 11.49 -12.28
C PRO A 90 -7.42 10.25 -12.71
N LYS A 91 -7.31 9.87 -13.99
CA LYS A 91 -7.84 8.58 -14.45
C LYS A 91 -7.10 7.45 -13.71
N ILE A 92 -7.86 6.59 -13.04
CA ILE A 92 -7.37 5.46 -12.25
C ILE A 92 -7.94 4.18 -12.86
N ASP A 93 -7.12 3.15 -13.00
CA ASP A 93 -7.61 1.80 -13.30
C ASP A 93 -8.20 1.19 -12.03
N THR A 94 -9.51 0.93 -12.08
CA THR A 94 -10.28 0.30 -10.99
C THR A 94 -10.96 -0.99 -11.46
N ASP A 95 -10.64 -1.46 -12.68
CA ASP A 95 -11.31 -2.63 -13.25
C ASP A 95 -10.92 -3.87 -12.45
N GLU A 96 -11.91 -4.51 -11.82
CA GLU A 96 -11.67 -5.76 -11.13
C GLU A 96 -11.51 -6.88 -12.17
N ASP A 97 -10.35 -7.54 -12.17
CA ASP A 97 -10.28 -8.91 -12.62
C ASP A 97 -10.18 -9.84 -11.40
N GLN A 98 -11.07 -10.81 -11.30
CA GLN A 98 -11.01 -11.83 -10.25
C GLN A 98 -9.92 -12.88 -10.54
N LYS A 99 -8.95 -12.57 -11.41
CA LYS A 99 -7.92 -13.53 -11.83
C LYS A 99 -6.84 -13.72 -10.76
N THR A 100 -6.67 -12.76 -9.84
CA THR A 100 -5.51 -12.72 -8.93
C THR A 100 -5.77 -13.23 -7.52
N ALA A 101 -6.99 -13.12 -6.97
CA ALA A 101 -7.37 -13.72 -5.68
C ALA A 101 -8.90 -13.80 -5.51
N PRO A 102 -9.44 -14.87 -4.88
CA PRO A 102 -10.89 -15.07 -4.69
C PRO A 102 -11.59 -13.97 -3.89
N ASP A 103 -10.88 -13.32 -2.96
CA ASP A 103 -11.41 -12.26 -2.08
C ASP A 103 -10.68 -10.91 -2.27
N GLY A 104 -9.94 -10.74 -3.38
CA GLY A 104 -9.05 -9.60 -3.60
C GLY A 104 -8.57 -9.48 -5.04
N GLY A 105 -9.48 -9.60 -6.00
CA GLY A 105 -9.25 -9.25 -7.41
C GLY A 105 -8.57 -7.87 -7.54
N ASN A 106 -7.85 -7.66 -8.65
CA ASN A 106 -6.97 -6.51 -8.95
C ASN A 106 -6.38 -5.74 -7.73
N GLN A 107 -5.07 -5.85 -7.51
CA GLN A 107 -4.34 -5.12 -6.47
C GLN A 107 -4.11 -3.63 -6.78
N GLY A 108 -4.55 -3.16 -7.96
CA GLY A 108 -4.49 -1.76 -8.40
C GLY A 108 -5.70 -0.97 -7.94
N GLY A 109 -5.67 0.35 -8.18
CA GLY A 109 -6.71 1.28 -7.76
C GLY A 109 -6.13 2.60 -7.28
N LEU A 110 -6.87 3.30 -6.42
CA LEU A 110 -6.30 4.39 -5.62
C LEU A 110 -5.63 3.79 -4.37
N LEU A 111 -4.37 4.13 -4.14
CA LEU A 111 -3.50 3.42 -3.21
C LEU A 111 -3.08 4.34 -2.05
N ASP A 112 -1.83 4.77 -1.95
CA ASP A 112 -1.39 5.54 -0.78
C ASP A 112 -1.92 6.98 -0.81
N VAL A 113 -2.04 7.58 0.37
CA VAL A 113 -2.21 9.03 0.53
C VAL A 113 -1.43 9.50 1.75
N VAL A 114 -0.71 10.60 1.58
CA VAL A 114 0.04 11.25 2.65
C VAL A 114 -0.07 12.78 2.51
N ALA A 115 -0.28 13.47 3.63
CA ALA A 115 -0.09 14.92 3.67
C ALA A 115 1.42 15.23 3.61
N HIS A 116 1.79 16.30 2.91
CA HIS A 116 3.17 16.78 2.92
C HIS A 116 3.59 17.15 4.36
N PRO A 117 4.86 16.94 4.78
CA PRO A 117 5.31 17.30 6.14
C PRO A 117 5.05 18.77 6.51
N ASN A 118 5.16 19.69 5.54
CA ASN A 118 4.82 21.12 5.66
C ASN A 118 3.40 21.46 5.14
N TYR A 119 2.42 20.56 5.30
CA TYR A 119 1.05 20.74 4.78
C TYR A 119 0.43 22.07 5.21
N ALA A 120 0.65 22.49 6.46
CA ALA A 120 0.14 23.75 6.99
C ALA A 120 0.57 24.99 6.19
N GLU A 121 1.72 24.93 5.52
CA GLU A 121 2.25 26.04 4.73
C GLU A 121 1.90 25.92 3.24
N ASN A 122 1.95 24.71 2.69
CA ASN A 122 1.88 24.50 1.24
C ASN A 122 0.61 23.82 0.73
N GLY A 123 -0.17 23.17 1.61
CA GLY A 123 -1.44 22.52 1.32
C GLY A 123 -1.36 21.27 0.43
N TRP A 124 -0.16 20.71 0.20
CA TRP A 124 0.02 19.58 -0.71
C TRP A 124 -0.28 18.24 -0.07
N ILE A 125 -1.15 17.45 -0.70
CA ILE A 125 -1.26 16.00 -0.47
C ILE A 125 -0.62 15.25 -1.62
N TYR A 126 -0.11 14.06 -1.35
CA TYR A 126 0.47 13.15 -2.34
C TYR A 126 -0.29 11.85 -2.29
N PHE A 127 -0.55 11.27 -3.45
CA PHE A 127 -1.22 9.99 -3.56
C PHE A 127 -0.67 9.18 -4.72
N THR A 128 -0.75 7.87 -4.57
CA THR A 128 -0.32 6.91 -5.59
C THR A 128 -1.51 6.12 -6.10
N TYR A 129 -1.43 5.69 -7.36
CA TYR A 129 -2.54 5.00 -8.01
C TYR A 129 -2.08 4.12 -9.17
N SER A 130 -2.94 3.20 -9.58
CA SER A 130 -2.81 2.44 -10.83
C SER A 130 -3.15 3.36 -12.01
N SER A 131 -2.14 3.88 -12.70
CA SER A 131 -2.31 4.74 -13.87
C SER A 131 -2.51 3.89 -15.12
N PRO A 132 -3.68 3.98 -15.78
CA PRO A 132 -3.93 3.31 -17.05
C PRO A 132 -3.31 4.07 -18.23
N GLY A 133 -2.97 3.37 -19.30
CA GLY A 133 -2.56 3.98 -20.56
C GLY A 133 -1.76 3.07 -21.47
N ASP A 134 -1.54 3.56 -22.70
CA ASP A 134 -0.82 2.87 -23.79
C ASP A 134 0.55 3.52 -24.07
N ASP A 135 0.92 4.55 -23.31
CA ASP A 135 2.20 5.24 -23.38
C ASP A 135 3.33 4.30 -22.93
N ASP A 136 3.88 3.60 -23.93
CA ASP A 136 4.99 2.64 -23.86
C ASP A 136 4.67 1.32 -23.11
N SER A 137 3.51 0.71 -23.41
CA SER A 137 3.22 -0.67 -22.98
C SER A 137 4.11 -1.69 -23.74
N ASN A 138 4.77 -2.58 -23.01
CA ASN A 138 5.56 -3.70 -23.59
C ASN A 138 4.68 -4.88 -24.05
N PHE A 139 3.38 -4.63 -24.23
CA PHE A 139 2.39 -5.60 -24.68
C PHE A 139 1.85 -5.16 -26.06
N GLY A 140 1.21 -6.07 -26.80
CA GLY A 140 0.98 -5.93 -28.22
C GLY A 140 0.13 -4.70 -28.61
N LYS A 141 0.12 -4.40 -29.92
CA LYS A 141 -0.70 -3.32 -30.50
C LYS A 141 -2.17 -3.49 -30.12
N GLY A 142 -2.68 -2.65 -29.21
CA GLY A 142 -4.07 -2.63 -28.76
C GLY A 142 -4.28 -2.90 -27.26
N ASP A 143 -3.21 -3.09 -26.48
CA ASP A 143 -3.28 -3.60 -25.11
C ASP A 143 -3.24 -2.50 -24.04
N TYR A 144 -4.28 -2.51 -23.19
CA TYR A 144 -4.44 -1.69 -21.99
C TYR A 144 -3.41 -2.07 -20.91
N GLY A 145 -2.47 -1.16 -20.63
CA GLY A 145 -1.46 -1.33 -19.58
C GLY A 145 -1.75 -0.49 -18.34
N THR A 146 -1.22 -0.93 -17.20
CA THR A 146 -1.19 -0.12 -15.97
C THR A 146 0.20 -0.12 -15.34
N GLY A 147 0.49 0.96 -14.63
CA GLY A 147 1.70 1.11 -13.84
C GLY A 147 1.45 2.04 -12.66
N THR A 148 2.28 1.94 -11.63
CA THR A 148 2.17 2.82 -10.46
C THR A 148 2.53 4.25 -10.85
N ALA A 149 1.69 5.20 -10.48
CA ALA A 149 1.97 6.63 -10.59
C ALA A 149 1.89 7.29 -9.22
N ILE A 150 2.56 8.43 -9.08
CA ILE A 150 2.42 9.35 -7.95
C ILE A 150 2.00 10.72 -8.46
N ALA A 151 1.02 11.32 -7.81
CA ALA A 151 0.56 12.67 -8.06
C ALA A 151 0.49 13.46 -6.75
N ARG A 152 0.43 14.77 -6.87
CA ARG A 152 0.09 15.69 -5.78
C ARG A 152 -1.06 16.60 -6.14
N ALA A 153 -1.77 17.08 -5.14
CA ALA A 153 -2.89 18.01 -5.32
C ALA A 153 -3.09 18.84 -4.05
N LYS A 154 -3.94 19.87 -4.15
CA LYS A 154 -4.50 20.58 -3.00
C LYS A 154 -6.00 20.29 -2.90
N ILE A 155 -6.53 20.40 -1.69
CA ILE A 155 -7.97 20.27 -1.46
C ILE A 155 -8.61 21.65 -1.64
N SER A 156 -9.69 21.73 -2.40
CA SER A 156 -10.44 22.97 -2.60
C SER A 156 -10.96 23.55 -1.29
N SER A 157 -11.14 24.86 -1.21
CA SER A 157 -11.62 25.53 0.01
C SER A 157 -13.00 25.04 0.49
N ASP A 158 -13.84 24.56 -0.43
CA ASP A 158 -15.15 23.97 -0.12
C ASP A 158 -15.09 22.47 0.23
N LYS A 159 -13.89 21.87 0.24
CA LYS A 159 -13.60 20.48 0.62
C LYS A 159 -14.32 19.43 -0.24
N LYS A 160 -14.58 19.74 -1.51
CA LYS A 160 -15.32 18.84 -2.43
C LYS A 160 -14.49 18.21 -3.53
N LYS A 161 -13.35 18.80 -3.87
CA LYS A 161 -12.54 18.36 -5.01
C LYS A 161 -11.07 18.64 -4.79
N LEU A 162 -10.27 18.02 -5.64
CA LEU A 162 -8.86 18.34 -5.79
C LEU A 162 -8.64 19.49 -6.78
N GLU A 163 -7.68 20.34 -6.46
CA GLU A 163 -7.17 21.44 -7.29
C GLU A 163 -5.66 21.28 -7.47
N ASP A 164 -5.09 21.92 -8.48
CA ASP A 164 -3.65 21.86 -8.81
C ASP A 164 -3.11 20.42 -8.90
N VAL A 165 -3.85 19.52 -9.56
CA VAL A 165 -3.47 18.11 -9.68
C VAL A 165 -2.28 17.98 -10.63
N GLU A 166 -1.16 17.49 -10.11
CA GLU A 166 0.09 17.30 -10.84
C GLU A 166 0.55 15.84 -10.74
N VAL A 167 0.71 15.17 -11.90
CA VAL A 167 1.32 13.83 -11.96
C VAL A 167 2.84 14.00 -11.99
N LEU A 168 3.51 13.49 -10.96
CA LEU A 168 4.94 13.70 -10.74
C LEU A 168 5.79 12.60 -11.38
N TYR A 169 5.25 11.39 -11.45
CA TYR A 169 5.88 10.24 -12.07
C TYR A 169 4.82 9.21 -12.46
N THR A 170 5.03 8.57 -13.61
CA THR A 170 4.26 7.41 -14.08
C THR A 170 5.23 6.32 -14.45
N GLN A 171 5.03 5.12 -13.88
CA GLN A 171 5.83 3.95 -14.25
C GLN A 171 5.70 3.66 -15.75
N ALA A 172 6.85 3.57 -16.40
CA ALA A 172 7.00 3.04 -17.76
C ALA A 172 8.18 2.04 -17.77
N PRO A 173 8.05 0.86 -18.41
CA PRO A 173 6.88 0.40 -19.17
C PRO A 173 5.68 0.06 -18.27
N LYS A 174 4.47 0.19 -18.83
CA LYS A 174 3.24 -0.32 -18.23
C LYS A 174 3.09 -1.82 -18.53
N THR A 175 2.46 -2.56 -17.63
CA THR A 175 2.28 -4.01 -17.73
C THR A 175 0.82 -4.42 -17.60
N GLU A 176 0.53 -5.72 -17.77
CA GLU A 176 -0.80 -6.28 -17.50
C GLU A 176 -1.28 -5.83 -16.11
N PRO A 177 -2.53 -5.33 -15.99
CA PRO A 177 -3.13 -5.01 -14.70
C PRO A 177 -3.23 -6.22 -13.76
N GLY A 178 -3.37 -5.95 -12.46
CA GLY A 178 -3.80 -6.97 -11.52
C GLY A 178 -2.92 -7.16 -10.28
N ARG A 179 -1.60 -7.04 -10.34
CA ARG A 179 -0.74 -7.39 -9.19
C ARG A 179 0.53 -6.55 -9.02
N HIS A 180 0.95 -6.43 -7.77
CA HIS A 180 2.25 -5.92 -7.32
C HIS A 180 2.53 -4.47 -7.72
N TYR A 181 1.66 -3.55 -7.31
CA TYR A 181 1.85 -2.10 -7.52
C TYR A 181 2.85 -1.47 -6.53
N GLY A 182 3.17 -2.13 -5.42
CA GLY A 182 3.91 -1.50 -4.32
C GLY A 182 3.07 -0.38 -3.69
N SER A 183 3.49 0.87 -3.94
CA SER A 183 2.73 2.12 -3.88
C SER A 183 2.90 3.02 -2.65
N ARG A 184 3.58 2.56 -1.60
CA ARG A 184 3.70 3.32 -0.35
C ARG A 184 4.63 4.54 -0.51
N ILE A 185 4.34 5.67 0.12
CA ILE A 185 5.03 6.97 0.00
C ILE A 185 5.66 7.36 1.35
N ILE A 186 6.87 7.91 1.33
CA ILE A 186 7.53 8.55 2.48
C ILE A 186 8.29 9.82 2.07
N PHE A 187 8.46 10.74 3.02
CA PHE A 187 9.31 11.93 2.89
C PHE A 187 10.52 11.83 3.81
N PRO A 188 11.74 11.60 3.28
CA PRO A 188 12.96 11.54 4.09
C PRO A 188 13.37 12.87 4.74
N GLY A 189 12.77 14.00 4.34
CA GLY A 189 13.07 15.33 4.88
C GLY A 189 14.23 16.06 4.18
N ASP A 190 14.64 15.58 3.01
CA ASP A 190 15.72 16.14 2.19
C ASP A 190 15.23 16.83 0.91
N GLY A 191 13.94 17.19 0.86
CA GLY A 191 13.29 17.76 -0.33
C GLY A 191 12.96 16.72 -1.40
N THR A 192 12.99 15.44 -1.05
CA THR A 192 12.62 14.32 -1.93
C THR A 192 11.45 13.52 -1.37
N VAL A 193 10.82 12.76 -2.26
CA VAL A 193 9.79 11.78 -1.94
C VAL A 193 10.23 10.42 -2.46
N ILE A 194 10.03 9.39 -1.64
CA ILE A 194 10.31 8.00 -2.01
C ILE A 194 9.00 7.22 -2.05
N PHE A 195 8.82 6.40 -3.07
CA PHE A 195 7.70 5.47 -3.15
C PHE A 195 8.09 4.11 -3.74
N SER A 196 7.34 3.07 -3.41
CA SER A 196 7.61 1.71 -3.91
C SER A 196 6.88 1.37 -5.20
N ILE A 197 7.50 0.56 -6.05
CA ILE A 197 6.89 -0.10 -7.20
C ILE A 197 7.22 -1.60 -7.11
N GLY A 198 6.20 -2.45 -7.09
CA GLY A 198 6.41 -3.90 -7.11
C GLY A 198 6.85 -4.40 -8.49
N ASP A 199 7.20 -5.69 -8.60
CA ASP A 199 7.68 -6.32 -9.84
C ASP A 199 6.58 -6.49 -10.92
N ARG A 200 5.35 -6.05 -10.63
CA ARG A 200 4.19 -6.17 -11.51
C ARG A 200 3.80 -7.60 -11.91
N GLY A 201 4.30 -8.60 -11.18
CA GLY A 201 4.15 -10.02 -11.52
C GLY A 201 5.18 -10.53 -12.53
N ILE A 202 6.08 -9.67 -13.01
CA ILE A 202 7.17 -10.00 -13.92
C ILE A 202 8.47 -9.91 -13.13
N ARG A 203 9.09 -11.07 -12.87
CA ARG A 203 10.17 -11.12 -11.88
C ARG A 203 11.47 -10.47 -12.35
N TYR A 204 11.87 -10.73 -13.60
CA TYR A 204 13.18 -10.33 -14.13
C TYR A 204 13.47 -8.81 -14.07
N PRO A 205 12.51 -7.91 -14.37
CA PRO A 205 12.67 -6.47 -14.22
C PRO A 205 13.21 -6.00 -12.87
N SER A 206 12.97 -6.75 -11.79
CA SER A 206 13.47 -6.38 -10.46
C SER A 206 15.00 -6.30 -10.36
N GLN A 207 15.73 -6.91 -11.30
CA GLN A 207 17.20 -6.83 -11.41
C GLN A 207 17.66 -6.02 -12.63
N ASP A 208 16.73 -5.55 -13.47
CA ASP A 208 17.01 -4.73 -14.64
C ASP A 208 16.86 -3.26 -14.28
N LEU A 209 17.98 -2.56 -14.13
CA LEU A 209 18.00 -1.14 -13.76
C LEU A 209 17.52 -0.20 -14.88
N THR A 210 17.10 -0.74 -16.03
CA THR A 210 16.44 0.00 -17.11
C THR A 210 14.91 -0.05 -17.00
N ASP A 211 14.37 -0.82 -16.04
CA ASP A 211 12.94 -0.93 -15.74
C ASP A 211 12.69 -0.55 -14.26
N PRO A 212 11.72 0.32 -13.94
CA PRO A 212 11.43 0.70 -12.56
C PRO A 212 10.66 -0.36 -11.75
N ALA A 213 10.16 -1.44 -12.37
CA ALA A 213 9.45 -2.49 -11.66
C ALA A 213 10.36 -3.22 -10.64
N GLY A 214 9.85 -3.46 -9.43
CA GLY A 214 10.61 -4.10 -8.36
C GLY A 214 11.65 -3.17 -7.71
N SER A 215 11.37 -1.87 -7.68
CA SER A 215 12.26 -0.82 -7.17
C SER A 215 11.57 0.11 -6.17
N MET A 216 12.37 0.80 -5.36
CA MET A 216 11.96 2.05 -4.73
C MET A 216 12.44 3.21 -5.58
N ILE A 217 11.57 4.19 -5.79
CA ILE A 217 11.81 5.35 -6.63
C ILE A 217 11.98 6.57 -5.75
N ARG A 218 13.00 7.40 -6.01
CA ARG A 218 13.24 8.68 -5.32
C ARG A 218 13.24 9.81 -6.33
N ILE A 219 12.29 10.73 -6.17
CA ILE A 219 12.15 11.95 -6.98
C ILE A 219 12.11 13.19 -6.07
N LYS A 220 12.32 14.39 -6.62
CA LYS A 220 12.06 15.63 -5.88
C LYS A 220 10.57 15.74 -5.58
N GLU A 221 10.20 16.44 -4.51
CA GLU A 221 8.80 16.63 -4.10
C GLU A 221 7.93 17.29 -5.20
N ALA A 222 8.53 18.13 -6.05
CA ALA A 222 7.85 18.73 -7.22
C ALA A 222 8.06 17.95 -8.53
N GLY A 223 8.56 16.71 -8.46
CA GLY A 223 8.90 15.89 -9.61
C GLY A 223 10.32 16.12 -10.13
N GLY A 224 10.76 15.20 -11.00
CA GLY A 224 12.12 15.15 -11.52
C GLY A 224 13.12 14.48 -10.57
N VAL A 225 14.29 14.12 -11.10
CA VAL A 225 15.25 13.26 -10.39
C VAL A 225 16.28 14.08 -9.61
N PRO A 226 16.57 13.75 -8.33
CA PRO A 226 17.68 14.32 -7.58
C PRO A 226 19.04 13.97 -8.21
N GLU A 227 19.95 14.93 -8.28
CA GLU A 227 21.26 14.76 -8.91
C GLU A 227 22.17 13.77 -8.16
N ASP A 228 21.87 13.51 -6.89
CA ASP A 228 22.62 12.59 -6.06
C ASP A 228 22.08 11.15 -6.10
N ASN A 229 21.04 10.84 -6.90
CA ASN A 229 20.51 9.48 -7.00
C ASN A 229 21.57 8.46 -7.47
N PRO A 230 21.47 7.18 -7.05
CA PRO A 230 22.57 6.22 -7.19
C PRO A 230 22.92 5.86 -8.64
N LEU A 231 21.97 6.02 -9.57
CA LEU A 231 22.14 5.68 -10.99
C LEU A 231 22.46 6.89 -11.88
N ILE A 232 22.58 8.09 -11.31
CA ILE A 232 23.01 9.28 -12.05
C ILE A 232 24.44 9.07 -12.58
N ASN A 233 24.63 9.36 -13.87
CA ASN A 233 25.91 9.23 -14.59
C ASN A 233 26.53 7.82 -14.47
N LYS A 234 25.70 6.78 -14.45
CA LYS A 234 26.13 5.38 -14.50
C LYS A 234 25.93 4.80 -15.90
N GLU A 235 26.80 3.85 -16.24
CA GLU A 235 26.70 3.09 -17.48
C GLU A 235 26.02 1.73 -17.25
N PRO A 236 25.25 1.23 -18.22
CA PRO A 236 24.94 1.86 -19.51
C PRO A 236 24.00 3.08 -19.36
N GLY A 237 24.18 4.15 -20.14
CA GLY A 237 23.43 5.41 -19.98
C GLY A 237 21.88 5.36 -20.12
N ASN A 238 21.29 4.18 -20.28
CA ASN A 238 19.83 3.95 -20.30
C ASN A 238 19.27 3.43 -18.96
N LEU A 239 20.05 3.41 -17.88
CA LEU A 239 19.54 3.14 -16.55
C LEU A 239 18.49 4.19 -16.14
N ARG A 240 17.51 3.80 -15.33
CA ARG A 240 16.47 4.68 -14.78
C ARG A 240 17.04 5.51 -13.62
N PRO A 241 17.31 6.81 -13.80
CA PRO A 241 18.02 7.62 -12.82
C PRO A 241 17.23 7.81 -11.49
N GLU A 242 15.92 7.60 -11.51
CA GLU A 242 15.02 7.71 -10.37
C GLU A 242 15.08 6.52 -9.39
N ILE A 243 15.69 5.39 -9.76
CA ILE A 243 15.79 4.21 -8.88
C ILE A 243 16.65 4.53 -7.66
N TYR A 244 16.09 4.30 -6.48
CA TYR A 244 16.75 4.44 -5.18
C TYR A 244 17.30 3.12 -4.66
N SER A 245 16.51 2.05 -4.76
CA SER A 245 16.91 0.66 -4.47
C SER A 245 16.14 -0.29 -5.38
N PHE A 246 16.64 -1.52 -5.55
CA PHE A 246 16.09 -2.48 -6.50
C PHE A 246 16.16 -3.92 -5.98
N GLY A 247 15.60 -4.87 -6.71
CA GLY A 247 15.55 -6.28 -6.31
C GLY A 247 14.44 -6.57 -5.32
N HIS A 248 13.32 -5.86 -5.44
CA HIS A 248 12.14 -6.03 -4.60
C HIS A 248 11.03 -6.79 -5.31
N ARG A 249 10.24 -7.57 -4.58
CA ARG A 249 9.04 -8.21 -5.13
C ARG A 249 7.81 -7.30 -5.08
N ASN A 250 7.34 -6.96 -3.88
CA ASN A 250 6.16 -6.11 -3.70
C ASN A 250 6.12 -5.51 -2.29
N ASN A 251 6.71 -4.32 -2.11
CA ASN A 251 6.73 -3.60 -0.83
C ASN A 251 5.39 -2.95 -0.54
N GLN A 252 4.77 -3.29 0.59
CA GLN A 252 3.42 -2.83 0.95
C GLN A 252 3.39 -1.88 2.14
N GLY A 253 4.45 -1.81 2.94
CA GLY A 253 4.62 -0.87 4.03
C GLY A 253 5.97 -0.17 3.95
N LEU A 254 6.02 1.09 4.37
CA LEU A 254 7.22 1.92 4.49
C LEU A 254 7.05 2.79 5.72
N ALA A 255 8.10 2.90 6.52
CA ALA A 255 8.14 3.79 7.67
C ALA A 255 9.56 4.32 7.85
N ILE A 256 9.68 5.58 8.24
CA ILE A 256 10.95 6.17 8.67
C ILE A 256 11.02 6.04 10.18
N ASP A 257 12.13 5.49 10.68
CA ASP A 257 12.44 5.56 12.11
C ASP A 257 12.72 7.03 12.48
N PRO A 258 11.89 7.67 13.31
CA PRO A 258 12.04 9.09 13.63
C PRO A 258 13.32 9.41 14.40
N ASN A 259 13.97 8.41 15.01
CA ASN A 259 15.20 8.61 15.79
C ASN A 259 16.46 8.52 14.95
N THR A 260 16.44 7.71 13.88
CA THR A 260 17.64 7.40 13.09
C THR A 260 17.55 7.87 11.63
N GLY A 261 16.35 8.18 11.14
CA GLY A 261 16.09 8.46 9.73
C GLY A 261 16.13 7.22 8.83
N ASN A 262 16.29 6.03 9.42
CA ASN A 262 16.33 4.77 8.69
C ASN A 262 14.99 4.44 8.04
N ILE A 263 15.00 3.98 6.79
CA ILE A 263 13.80 3.59 6.05
C ILE A 263 13.59 2.09 6.22
N TRP A 264 12.45 1.70 6.78
CA TRP A 264 12.05 0.31 6.96
C TRP A 264 10.89 -0.03 6.02
N THR A 265 10.85 -1.27 5.54
CA THR A 265 9.76 -1.75 4.67
C THR A 265 9.36 -3.17 4.99
N THR A 266 8.09 -3.47 4.75
CA THR A 266 7.56 -4.83 4.63
C THR A 266 7.41 -5.20 3.16
N GLU A 267 7.73 -6.45 2.82
CA GLU A 267 7.67 -6.96 1.46
C GLU A 267 7.00 -8.33 1.41
N HIS A 268 6.05 -8.50 0.47
CA HIS A 268 5.45 -9.81 0.20
C HIS A 268 6.46 -10.70 -0.55
N GLY A 269 6.77 -11.85 0.04
CA GLY A 269 7.41 -12.99 -0.62
C GLY A 269 6.44 -13.77 -1.53
N PRO A 270 6.93 -14.84 -2.17
CA PRO A 270 6.11 -15.79 -2.92
C PRO A 270 5.30 -16.68 -1.95
N SER A 271 5.42 -18.02 -2.02
CA SER A 271 4.85 -18.88 -0.97
C SER A 271 5.80 -18.89 0.22
N GLY A 272 5.41 -18.21 1.29
CA GLY A 272 6.28 -17.89 2.42
C GLY A 272 7.35 -16.84 2.10
N GLY A 273 8.19 -16.57 3.08
CA GLY A 273 9.35 -15.69 2.92
C GLY A 273 8.99 -14.23 2.76
N ASP A 274 7.94 -13.78 3.44
CA ASP A 274 7.66 -12.36 3.64
C ASP A 274 8.76 -11.75 4.52
N LYS A 275 9.07 -10.47 4.32
CA LYS A 275 10.29 -9.89 4.91
C LYS A 275 10.05 -8.50 5.49
N VAL A 276 10.89 -8.15 6.47
CA VAL A 276 11.21 -6.76 6.83
C VAL A 276 12.61 -6.43 6.32
N HIS A 277 12.76 -5.31 5.64
CA HIS A 277 14.04 -4.79 5.17
C HIS A 277 14.33 -3.41 5.76
N LEU A 278 15.62 -3.17 6.02
CA LEU A 278 16.17 -1.83 6.18
C LEU A 278 16.69 -1.35 4.80
N ILE A 279 16.12 -0.27 4.30
CA ILE A 279 16.36 0.24 2.95
C ILE A 279 17.57 1.18 2.93
N LYS A 280 18.49 0.91 2.00
CA LYS A 280 19.73 1.65 1.80
C LYS A 280 19.86 2.05 0.32
N LYS A 281 20.31 3.29 0.09
CA LYS A 281 20.52 3.87 -1.24
C LYS A 281 21.44 3.00 -2.11
N GLY A 282 21.00 2.73 -3.33
CA GLY A 282 21.72 1.98 -4.37
C GLY A 282 21.88 0.47 -4.11
N LYS A 283 21.15 -0.08 -3.13
CA LYS A 283 21.30 -1.49 -2.73
C LYS A 283 20.32 -2.42 -3.44
N ASN A 284 20.76 -3.68 -3.56
CA ASN A 284 20.03 -4.79 -4.15
C ASN A 284 19.40 -5.68 -3.06
N TYR A 285 18.10 -5.93 -3.15
CA TYR A 285 17.33 -6.77 -2.22
C TYR A 285 17.05 -8.18 -2.76
N GLY A 286 17.61 -8.50 -3.93
CA GLY A 286 17.88 -9.84 -4.42
C GLY A 286 16.76 -10.51 -5.20
N TRP A 287 15.50 -10.05 -5.13
CA TRP A 287 14.42 -10.68 -5.90
C TRP A 287 14.65 -10.56 -7.41
N PRO A 288 14.43 -11.62 -8.22
CA PRO A 288 14.09 -13.00 -7.84
C PRO A 288 15.30 -13.95 -7.72
N GLN A 289 16.53 -13.44 -7.87
CA GLN A 289 17.75 -14.24 -7.77
C GLN A 289 17.95 -14.83 -6.37
N VAL A 290 17.45 -14.14 -5.34
CA VAL A 290 17.42 -14.57 -3.94
C VAL A 290 15.97 -14.52 -3.45
N SER A 291 15.52 -15.58 -2.80
CA SER A 291 14.18 -15.68 -2.23
C SER A 291 14.20 -16.44 -0.91
N GLN A 292 13.44 -15.96 0.06
CA GLN A 292 13.20 -16.68 1.32
C GLN A 292 12.06 -17.68 1.21
N GLY A 293 11.14 -17.49 0.25
CA GLY A 293 10.02 -18.38 -0.04
C GLY A 293 10.25 -19.25 -1.28
N VAL A 294 9.23 -20.03 -1.61
CA VAL A 294 9.24 -21.03 -2.70
C VAL A 294 8.12 -20.79 -3.71
N GLU A 295 8.16 -21.51 -4.83
CA GLU A 295 7.09 -21.52 -5.82
C GLU A 295 5.77 -22.03 -5.22
N TYR A 296 4.67 -21.31 -5.46
CA TYR A 296 3.34 -21.65 -4.92
C TYR A 296 2.88 -23.07 -5.31
N SER A 297 3.07 -23.47 -6.57
CA SER A 297 2.51 -24.73 -7.07
C SER A 297 3.38 -25.94 -6.80
N THR A 298 4.70 -25.77 -6.75
CA THR A 298 5.65 -26.90 -6.70
C THR A 298 6.43 -26.97 -5.39
N GLY A 299 6.40 -25.91 -4.57
CA GLY A 299 7.29 -25.78 -3.41
C GLY A 299 8.78 -25.71 -3.78
N SER A 300 9.10 -25.56 -5.07
CA SER A 300 10.48 -25.52 -5.53
C SER A 300 11.14 -24.20 -5.18
N LYS A 301 12.45 -24.23 -4.97
CA LYS A 301 13.26 -23.04 -4.71
C LYS A 301 13.17 -22.05 -5.88
N ILE A 302 13.10 -20.76 -5.52
CA ILE A 302 13.22 -19.64 -6.46
C ILE A 302 14.65 -19.10 -6.43
N GLY A 303 15.24 -18.91 -7.61
CA GLY A 303 16.57 -18.33 -7.74
C GLY A 303 17.71 -19.21 -7.20
N LEU A 304 18.82 -18.56 -6.87
CA LEU A 304 20.10 -19.18 -6.49
C LEU A 304 20.16 -19.59 -5.02
N GLY A 305 19.34 -19.00 -4.14
CA GLY A 305 19.53 -19.16 -2.69
C GLY A 305 18.63 -18.28 -1.84
N LYS A 306 18.86 -18.38 -0.53
CA LYS A 306 18.37 -17.43 0.48
C LYS A 306 19.34 -16.26 0.72
N GLU A 307 20.53 -16.32 0.14
CA GLU A 307 21.54 -15.27 0.20
C GLU A 307 22.47 -15.31 -1.02
N ALA A 308 23.08 -14.18 -1.34
CA ALA A 308 24.11 -14.05 -2.38
C ALA A 308 25.02 -12.86 -2.07
N PRO A 309 26.28 -12.85 -2.56
CA PRO A 309 27.15 -11.67 -2.44
C PRO A 309 26.51 -10.43 -3.08
N GLY A 310 26.58 -9.29 -2.39
CA GLY A 310 26.03 -8.01 -2.87
C GLY A 310 24.52 -7.84 -2.70
N VAL A 311 23.82 -8.84 -2.14
CA VAL A 311 22.39 -8.75 -1.79
C VAL A 311 22.25 -8.43 -0.30
N GLU A 312 21.45 -7.41 0.02
CA GLU A 312 21.14 -7.03 1.40
C GLU A 312 20.25 -8.09 2.06
N LYS A 313 20.61 -8.46 3.30
CA LYS A 313 19.86 -9.45 4.06
C LYS A 313 18.58 -8.84 4.64
N PRO A 314 17.45 -9.58 4.69
CA PRO A 314 16.29 -9.16 5.46
C PRO A 314 16.65 -9.05 6.95
N LYS A 315 16.00 -8.11 7.64
CA LYS A 315 16.11 -7.92 9.09
C LYS A 315 15.16 -8.83 9.87
N HIS A 316 14.09 -9.27 9.20
CA HIS A 316 13.17 -10.30 9.70
C HIS A 316 12.57 -11.05 8.53
N VAL A 317 12.25 -12.33 8.74
CA VAL A 317 11.62 -13.20 7.75
C VAL A 317 10.50 -13.97 8.41
N TRP A 318 9.30 -13.89 7.85
CA TRP A 318 8.22 -14.79 8.17
C TRP A 318 8.26 -15.98 7.22
N GLU A 319 8.49 -17.17 7.75
CA GLU A 319 8.61 -18.39 6.95
C GLU A 319 7.29 -18.73 6.26
N GLU A 320 6.18 -18.62 6.97
CA GLU A 320 4.83 -18.69 6.40
C GLU A 320 4.40 -17.33 5.87
N SER A 321 3.64 -17.32 4.77
CA SER A 321 3.07 -16.07 4.26
C SER A 321 2.11 -15.48 5.28
N MET A 322 2.36 -14.23 5.66
CA MET A 322 1.44 -13.37 6.37
C MET A 322 0.81 -12.31 5.45
N ALA A 323 1.46 -12.03 4.31
CA ALA A 323 1.19 -10.89 3.42
C ALA A 323 1.23 -9.57 4.20
N PRO A 324 2.43 -9.12 4.64
CA PRO A 324 2.58 -7.96 5.50
C PRO A 324 2.25 -6.67 4.74
N SER A 325 1.56 -5.76 5.39
CA SER A 325 0.98 -4.57 4.77
C SER A 325 1.55 -3.28 5.36
N GLY A 326 0.72 -2.33 5.80
CA GLY A 326 1.16 -1.07 6.40
C GLY A 326 2.11 -1.26 7.57
N LEU A 327 2.96 -0.24 7.74
CA LEU A 327 4.08 -0.24 8.65
C LEU A 327 4.15 1.10 9.38
N ALA A 328 4.30 1.11 10.69
CA ALA A 328 4.48 2.35 11.46
C ALA A 328 5.40 2.16 12.66
N PHE A 329 6.31 3.12 12.87
CA PHE A 329 6.97 3.25 14.16
C PHE A 329 5.99 3.86 15.16
N HIS A 330 5.88 3.24 16.33
CA HIS A 330 5.21 3.87 17.46
C HIS A 330 6.22 4.77 18.15
N ASN A 331 6.04 6.09 18.06
CA ASN A 331 6.88 7.07 18.76
C ASN A 331 6.02 8.20 19.29
N GLY A 332 6.18 8.56 20.56
CA GLY A 332 5.35 9.58 21.21
C GLY A 332 3.87 9.18 21.39
N GLY A 333 3.55 7.89 21.28
CA GLY A 333 2.18 7.41 21.38
C GLY A 333 1.70 7.19 22.83
N LYS A 334 0.41 6.92 22.99
CA LYS A 334 -0.27 6.78 24.29
C LYS A 334 0.18 5.53 25.06
N ILE A 335 0.50 4.44 24.36
CA ILE A 335 1.08 3.24 24.97
C ILE A 335 2.60 3.39 24.97
N THR A 336 3.13 4.07 25.99
CA THR A 336 4.54 4.48 26.02
C THR A 336 5.54 3.32 26.00
N THR A 337 5.14 2.14 26.49
CA THR A 337 5.95 0.90 26.44
C THR A 337 6.14 0.36 25.01
N TRP A 338 5.41 0.89 24.03
CA TRP A 338 5.58 0.57 22.62
C TRP A 338 6.52 1.53 21.87
N ASN A 339 6.98 2.61 22.51
CA ASN A 339 7.84 3.58 21.84
C ASN A 339 9.14 2.94 21.31
N GLY A 340 9.46 3.21 20.05
CA GLY A 340 10.60 2.63 19.33
C GLY A 340 10.29 1.30 18.63
N ASN A 341 9.13 0.69 18.88
CA ASN A 341 8.73 -0.54 18.20
C ASN A 341 8.10 -0.23 16.83
N LEU A 342 8.20 -1.20 15.95
CA LEU A 342 7.67 -1.17 14.59
C LEU A 342 6.44 -2.07 14.49
N PHE A 343 5.35 -1.56 13.92
CA PHE A 343 4.07 -2.28 13.85
C PHE A 343 3.75 -2.63 12.40
N ALA A 344 3.47 -3.91 12.15
CA ALA A 344 3.18 -4.42 10.80
C ALA A 344 1.79 -5.08 10.75
N GLY A 345 0.96 -4.62 9.81
CA GLY A 345 -0.31 -5.26 9.50
C GLY A 345 -0.12 -6.53 8.67
N SER A 346 -1.10 -7.43 8.70
CA SER A 346 -1.09 -8.70 7.98
C SER A 346 -2.42 -8.94 7.27
N LEU A 347 -2.36 -9.11 5.95
CA LEU A 347 -3.53 -9.34 5.12
C LEU A 347 -3.97 -10.80 5.17
N TYR A 348 -3.06 -11.75 4.96
CA TYR A 348 -3.42 -13.17 4.84
C TYR A 348 -3.69 -13.79 6.21
N LYS A 349 -2.85 -13.50 7.22
CA LYS A 349 -3.04 -14.04 8.57
C LYS A 349 -3.99 -13.20 9.43
N LYS A 350 -4.40 -12.00 8.98
CA LYS A 350 -5.33 -11.10 9.69
C LYS A 350 -4.81 -10.74 11.09
N GLN A 351 -3.54 -10.36 11.12
CA GLN A 351 -2.74 -10.14 12.33
C GLN A 351 -2.18 -8.71 12.40
N LEU A 352 -1.93 -8.25 13.62
CA LEU A 352 -1.09 -7.09 13.89
C LEU A 352 0.14 -7.58 14.64
N HIS A 353 1.32 -7.25 14.13
CA HIS A 353 2.59 -7.58 14.75
C HIS A 353 3.22 -6.35 15.39
N ARG A 354 3.87 -6.53 16.54
CA ARG A 354 4.77 -5.57 17.20
C ARG A 354 6.19 -6.13 17.16
N LEU A 355 7.05 -5.44 16.44
CA LEU A 355 8.45 -5.79 16.27
C LEU A 355 9.30 -4.89 17.16
N GLU A 356 10.12 -5.49 18.03
CA GLU A 356 11.10 -4.74 18.82
C GLU A 356 12.36 -4.53 17.97
N ILE A 357 12.79 -3.27 17.85
CA ILE A 357 13.95 -2.87 17.07
C ILE A 357 15.11 -2.52 18.01
N ASN A 358 16.27 -3.12 17.78
CA ASN A 358 17.51 -2.77 18.46
C ASN A 358 18.60 -2.42 17.42
N GLY A 359 18.86 -1.13 17.25
CA GLY A 359 19.74 -0.64 16.19
C GLY A 359 19.13 -0.92 14.81
N GLU A 360 19.80 -1.76 14.01
CA GLU A 360 19.33 -2.17 12.68
C GLU A 360 18.69 -3.57 12.67
N GLU A 361 18.46 -4.20 13.82
CA GLU A 361 17.98 -5.58 13.91
C GLU A 361 16.58 -5.66 14.53
N VAL A 362 15.77 -6.61 14.06
CA VAL A 362 14.51 -7.01 14.69
C VAL A 362 14.84 -8.08 15.73
N THR A 363 14.63 -7.78 17.01
CA THR A 363 15.00 -8.69 18.11
C THR A 363 13.85 -9.50 18.67
N HIS A 364 12.61 -9.06 18.42
CA HIS A 364 11.40 -9.75 18.88
C HIS A 364 10.23 -9.45 17.97
N ASP A 365 9.31 -10.41 17.83
CA ASP A 365 8.08 -10.32 17.06
C ASP A 365 6.93 -10.88 17.90
N GLU A 366 6.03 -9.99 18.32
CA GLU A 366 4.82 -10.32 19.07
C GLU A 366 3.57 -10.12 18.20
N VAL A 367 2.70 -11.13 18.15
CA VAL A 367 1.37 -11.00 17.53
C VAL A 367 0.38 -10.41 18.54
N LEU A 368 -0.10 -9.19 18.27
CA LEU A 368 -1.04 -8.46 19.13
C LEU A 368 -2.51 -8.79 18.83
N LEU A 369 -2.85 -8.96 17.56
CA LEU A 369 -4.21 -9.27 17.10
C LEU A 369 -4.14 -10.50 16.20
N THR A 370 -5.12 -11.39 16.30
CA THR A 370 -5.31 -12.51 15.36
C THR A 370 -6.80 -12.66 15.06
N GLU A 371 -7.17 -12.46 13.80
CA GLU A 371 -8.55 -12.61 13.28
C GLU A 371 -9.62 -11.77 14.01
N LYS A 372 -9.23 -10.72 14.74
CA LYS A 372 -10.15 -9.88 15.52
C LYS A 372 -10.93 -8.87 14.68
N ILE A 373 -10.25 -8.21 13.74
CA ILE A 373 -10.82 -7.14 12.89
C ILE A 373 -10.74 -7.46 11.39
N GLY A 374 -10.22 -8.63 11.01
CA GLY A 374 -10.04 -9.02 9.62
C GLY A 374 -8.66 -8.70 9.04
N ARG A 375 -8.58 -8.57 7.70
CA ARG A 375 -7.33 -8.39 6.95
C ARG A 375 -6.81 -6.98 7.19
N ILE A 376 -5.64 -6.81 7.83
CA ILE A 376 -5.13 -5.48 8.16
C ILE A 376 -4.31 -4.96 6.97
N ARG A 377 -4.68 -3.80 6.45
CA ARG A 377 -4.12 -3.14 5.25
C ARG A 377 -3.13 -2.04 5.57
N ASP A 378 -3.47 -1.17 6.50
CA ASP A 378 -2.61 -0.05 6.85
C ASP A 378 -2.44 0.05 8.36
N VAL A 379 -1.29 0.58 8.76
CA VAL A 379 -0.94 0.87 10.16
C VAL A 379 -0.31 2.27 10.18
N ARG A 380 -0.85 3.16 11.00
CA ARG A 380 -0.38 4.56 11.11
C ARG A 380 -0.47 5.06 12.53
N MET A 381 0.44 5.95 12.91
CA MET A 381 0.27 6.78 14.10
C MET A 381 -0.64 7.96 13.76
N GLY A 382 -1.70 8.17 14.54
CA GLY A 382 -2.51 9.38 14.49
C GLY A 382 -1.84 10.53 15.24
N PRO A 383 -2.20 11.80 14.93
CA PRO A 383 -1.65 12.97 15.61
C PRO A 383 -2.05 13.05 17.09
N ASP A 384 -3.09 12.32 17.49
CA ASP A 384 -3.54 12.16 18.87
C ASP A 384 -2.75 11.10 19.67
N GLY A 385 -1.76 10.46 19.04
CA GLY A 385 -0.85 9.50 19.65
C GLY A 385 -1.39 8.08 19.74
N TYR A 386 -2.50 7.75 19.08
CA TYR A 386 -2.98 6.38 18.98
C TYR A 386 -2.47 5.68 17.72
N LEU A 387 -2.43 4.35 17.76
CA LEU A 387 -2.17 3.53 16.58
C LEU A 387 -3.49 3.23 15.86
N TYR A 388 -3.53 3.50 14.56
CA TYR A 388 -4.68 3.31 13.70
C TYR A 388 -4.44 2.19 12.69
N LEU A 389 -5.50 1.45 12.37
CA LEU A 389 -5.49 0.29 11.47
C LEU A 389 -6.61 0.42 10.44
N LEU A 390 -6.31 0.12 9.17
CA LEU A 390 -7.33 -0.07 8.12
C LEU A 390 -7.52 -1.56 7.82
N THR A 391 -8.74 -1.96 7.47
CA THR A 391 -9.05 -3.35 7.06
C THR A 391 -9.39 -3.46 5.57
N ASP A 392 -8.86 -4.50 4.89
CA ASP A 392 -9.05 -4.75 3.45
C ASP A 392 -10.25 -5.68 3.19
N HIS A 393 -11.45 -5.09 3.16
CA HIS A 393 -12.72 -5.77 2.87
C HIS A 393 -13.69 -4.82 2.15
N GLY A 394 -14.71 -5.36 1.48
CA GLY A 394 -15.78 -4.54 0.89
C GLY A 394 -16.64 -3.80 1.93
N ASP A 395 -16.64 -4.27 3.17
CA ASP A 395 -17.17 -3.58 4.37
C ASP A 395 -16.06 -3.45 5.42
N GLY A 396 -14.97 -2.81 5.01
CA GLY A 396 -13.82 -2.46 5.83
C GLY A 396 -14.07 -1.26 6.75
N GLY A 397 -13.06 -0.94 7.56
CA GLY A 397 -13.15 0.12 8.55
C GLY A 397 -11.81 0.69 8.96
N LEU A 398 -11.87 1.84 9.63
CA LEU A 398 -10.76 2.45 10.35
C LEU A 398 -10.90 2.13 11.83
N TYR A 399 -9.85 1.57 12.41
CA TYR A 399 -9.79 1.18 13.81
C TYR A 399 -8.68 1.94 14.53
N ARG A 400 -8.82 2.10 15.84
CA ARG A 400 -7.88 2.75 16.74
C ARG A 400 -7.61 1.85 17.94
N ILE A 401 -6.34 1.74 18.33
CA ILE A 401 -5.93 1.08 19.57
C ILE A 401 -5.84 2.10 20.69
N GLU A 402 -6.54 1.84 21.80
CA GLU A 402 -6.52 2.70 22.99
C GLU A 402 -5.99 1.92 24.20
N SER A 403 -5.11 2.54 24.98
CA SER A 403 -4.67 1.99 26.27
C SER A 403 -5.86 1.79 27.21
N LYS A 404 -5.84 0.71 27.98
CA LYS A 404 -6.83 0.46 29.04
C LYS A 404 -6.33 0.89 30.41
#